data_AF-A0A7J0AMN3-F1
#
_entry.id   AF-A0A7J0AMN3-F1
#
_cell.length_a   1.000
_cell.length_b   1.000
_cell.length_c   1.000
_cell.angle_alpha   90.00
_cell.angle_beta   90.00
_cell.angle_gamma   90.00
#
_symmetry.space_group_name_H-M   'P 1'
#
loop_
_entity.id
_entity.type
_entity.pdbx_description
1 polymer ?
#
loop_
_entity_poly.entity_id
_entity_poly.type
_entity_poly.pdbx_seq_one_letter_code
_entity_poly.pdbx_strand_id
1 'polypeptide(L)'
;MGVLLEIARNLAAKQPSIGVDIAFFDAEDYGKYEGFEDNSDTWCLGSQYWAQNMIPYSAYNKPVYGILLDMVGGRGARFHYELFSQEYARLATVKVWSEAEKLGHSDYFIREKGAPITDDHVVLTRAGIPTTNIIESINSETQSFNPTWHTLDDTMANIDRASLKAVGETVLNVVYKERP
;
A
#
# COMPACT_ATOMS: atom_id res chain seq x y z
N MET A 1 -0.32 -9.15 -0.96
CA MET A 1 -0.43 -10.10 -2.09
C MET A 1 -1.87 -10.49 -2.48
N GLY A 2 -2.65 -11.20 -1.66
CA GLY A 2 -3.93 -11.81 -2.08
C GLY A 2 -4.97 -10.86 -2.68
N VAL A 3 -5.09 -9.63 -2.15
CA VAL A 3 -6.00 -8.61 -2.70
C VAL A 3 -5.65 -8.25 -4.14
N LEU A 4 -4.35 -8.07 -4.47
CA LEU A 4 -3.90 -7.72 -5.81
C LEU A 4 -4.15 -8.85 -6.83
N LEU A 5 -4.09 -10.12 -6.41
CA LEU A 5 -4.45 -11.24 -7.29
C LEU A 5 -5.93 -11.24 -7.66
N GLU A 6 -6.80 -10.95 -6.69
CA GLU A 6 -8.24 -10.81 -6.96
C GLU A 6 -8.53 -9.57 -7.80
N ILE A 7 -7.80 -8.47 -7.59
CA ILE A 7 -7.86 -7.29 -8.47
C ILE A 7 -7.49 -7.68 -9.90
N ALA A 8 -6.35 -8.37 -10.11
CA ALA A 8 -5.91 -8.84 -11.43
C ALA A 8 -6.99 -9.68 -12.14
N ARG A 9 -7.63 -10.61 -11.39
CA ARG A 9 -8.73 -11.43 -11.90
C ARG A 9 -9.91 -10.57 -12.39
N ASN A 10 -10.27 -9.53 -11.65
CA ASN A 10 -11.35 -8.62 -12.04
C ASN A 10 -10.98 -7.74 -13.25
N LEU A 11 -9.73 -7.22 -13.32
CA LEU A 11 -9.25 -6.43 -14.45
C LEU A 11 -9.19 -7.26 -15.75
N ALA A 12 -8.88 -8.57 -15.65
CA ALA A 12 -8.94 -9.48 -16.78
C ALA A 12 -10.38 -9.71 -17.27
N ALA A 13 -11.35 -9.74 -16.35
CA ALA A 13 -12.77 -9.90 -16.70
C ALA A 13 -13.37 -8.62 -17.32
N LYS A 14 -12.93 -7.45 -16.88
CA LYS A 14 -13.34 -6.15 -17.42
C LYS A 14 -12.15 -5.19 -17.39
N GLN A 15 -11.65 -4.80 -18.55
CA GLN A 15 -10.51 -3.88 -18.61
C GLN A 15 -10.93 -2.45 -18.17
N PRO A 16 -10.10 -1.76 -17.39
CA PRO A 16 -10.28 -0.33 -17.11
C PRO A 16 -9.90 0.52 -18.33
N SER A 17 -10.19 1.82 -18.27
CA SER A 17 -9.84 2.79 -19.32
C SER A 17 -8.36 3.18 -19.37
N ILE A 18 -7.57 2.74 -18.39
CA ILE A 18 -6.14 3.05 -18.24
C ILE A 18 -5.31 1.76 -18.24
N GLY A 19 -4.01 1.88 -18.47
CA GLY A 19 -3.07 0.79 -18.17
C GLY A 19 -2.92 0.59 -16.67
N VAL A 20 -2.77 -0.66 -16.23
CA VAL A 20 -2.53 -1.02 -14.82
C VAL A 20 -1.41 -2.05 -14.76
N ASP A 21 -0.36 -1.73 -14.02
CA ASP A 21 0.73 -2.64 -13.72
C ASP A 21 0.60 -3.13 -12.27
N ILE A 22 0.77 -4.43 -12.06
CA ILE A 22 0.78 -5.05 -10.74
C ILE A 22 2.19 -5.55 -10.48
N ALA A 23 2.84 -5.02 -9.45
CA ALA A 23 4.18 -5.41 -9.02
C ALA A 23 4.12 -6.10 -7.66
N PHE A 24 4.90 -7.16 -7.53
CA PHE A 24 5.14 -7.86 -6.28
C PHE A 24 6.63 -7.77 -5.98
N PHE A 25 6.99 -6.99 -4.96
CA PHE A 25 8.38 -6.83 -4.56
C PHE A 25 8.79 -7.97 -3.63
N ASP A 26 10.04 -8.41 -3.79
CA ASP A 26 10.65 -9.47 -2.99
C ASP A 26 11.67 -8.86 -2.01
N ALA A 27 12.04 -9.61 -0.97
CA ALA A 27 13.02 -9.19 0.04
C ALA A 27 12.75 -7.81 0.67
N GLU A 28 11.47 -7.48 0.88
CA GLU A 28 11.06 -6.26 1.59
C GLU A 28 11.43 -6.38 3.08
N ASP A 29 10.99 -7.46 3.72
CA ASP A 29 11.05 -7.65 5.19
C ASP A 29 12.31 -8.40 5.67
N TYR A 30 13.43 -8.30 4.94
CA TYR A 30 14.70 -9.00 5.25
C TYR A 30 15.76 -8.09 5.91
N GLY A 31 15.35 -6.90 6.34
CA GLY A 31 16.24 -5.90 6.89
C GLY A 31 16.64 -6.14 8.35
N LYS A 32 17.33 -5.16 8.94
CA LYS A 32 17.88 -5.24 10.30
C LYS A 32 17.29 -4.16 11.20
N TYR A 33 16.83 -4.57 12.38
CA TYR A 33 16.44 -3.66 13.46
C TYR A 33 17.60 -3.28 14.39
N GLU A 34 18.66 -4.10 14.45
CA GLU A 34 19.70 -3.95 15.48
C GLU A 34 20.78 -2.92 15.12
N GLY A 35 21.23 -2.17 16.12
CA GLY A 35 22.31 -1.19 16.02
C GLY A 35 21.85 0.25 16.24
N PHE A 36 22.82 1.17 16.30
CA PHE A 36 22.56 2.62 16.41
C PHE A 36 22.67 3.33 15.05
N GLU A 37 22.93 2.58 13.98
CA GLU A 37 23.08 3.09 12.62
C GLU A 37 21.71 3.16 11.91
N ASP A 38 21.60 4.05 10.92
CA ASP A 38 20.44 4.08 10.06
C ASP A 38 20.44 2.86 9.13
N ASN A 39 19.59 1.89 9.46
CA ASN A 39 19.43 0.64 8.72
C ASN A 39 18.25 0.70 7.74
N SER A 40 17.68 1.87 7.44
CA SER A 40 16.50 1.99 6.56
C SER A 40 16.72 1.32 5.20
N ASP A 41 17.93 1.40 4.66
CA ASP A 41 18.27 0.87 3.34
C ASP A 41 18.45 -0.66 3.32
N THR A 42 18.34 -1.33 4.48
CA THR A 42 18.37 -2.80 4.56
C THR A 42 17.01 -3.44 4.28
N TRP A 43 15.94 -2.66 4.29
CA TRP A 43 14.56 -3.05 3.98
C TRP A 43 14.22 -2.76 2.51
N CYS A 44 13.11 -3.28 2.01
CA CYS A 44 12.59 -2.93 0.68
C CYS A 44 13.57 -3.24 -0.47
N LEU A 45 14.41 -4.28 -0.35
CA LEU A 45 15.52 -4.51 -1.29
C LEU A 45 15.04 -4.76 -2.73
N GLY A 46 13.91 -5.46 -2.89
CA GLY A 46 13.33 -5.72 -4.21
C GLY A 46 12.81 -4.46 -4.89
N SER A 47 12.13 -3.56 -4.17
CA SER A 47 11.66 -2.29 -4.75
C SER A 47 12.83 -1.35 -5.02
N GLN A 48 13.88 -1.35 -4.17
CA GLN A 48 15.12 -0.63 -4.42
C GLN A 48 15.78 -1.09 -5.72
N TYR A 49 15.93 -2.41 -5.89
CA TYR A 49 16.48 -2.98 -7.12
C TYR A 49 15.62 -2.62 -8.33
N TRP A 50 14.30 -2.74 -8.21
CA TRP A 50 13.37 -2.40 -9.28
C TRP A 50 13.45 -0.92 -9.67
N ALA A 51 13.52 -0.01 -8.70
CA ALA A 51 13.63 1.44 -8.94
C ALA A 51 14.93 1.84 -9.64
N GLN A 52 16.02 1.09 -9.44
CA GLN A 52 17.27 1.28 -10.16
C GLN A 52 17.21 0.71 -11.59
N ASN A 53 16.29 -0.22 -11.86
CA ASN A 53 16.20 -0.99 -13.10
C ASN A 53 14.79 -0.95 -13.72
N MET A 54 14.08 0.19 -13.63
CA MET A 54 12.64 0.34 -13.95
C MET A 54 12.26 0.08 -15.42
N ILE A 55 12.46 -1.13 -15.93
CA ILE A 55 12.05 -1.54 -17.28
C ILE A 55 10.57 -1.98 -17.21
N PRO A 56 9.69 -1.53 -18.14
CA PRO A 56 9.93 -0.78 -19.38
C PRO A 56 9.74 0.74 -19.25
N TYR A 57 9.83 1.30 -18.05
CA TYR A 57 9.59 2.71 -17.82
C TYR A 57 10.79 3.59 -18.18
N SER A 58 10.43 4.76 -18.68
CA SER A 58 11.27 5.91 -18.99
C SER A 58 10.66 7.13 -18.29
N ALA A 59 11.28 8.30 -18.40
CA ALA A 59 10.70 9.52 -17.85
C ALA A 59 9.30 9.89 -18.42
N TYR A 60 8.91 9.33 -19.57
CA TYR A 60 7.70 9.75 -20.30
C TYR A 60 6.50 8.79 -20.18
N ASN A 61 6.71 7.57 -19.65
CA ASN A 61 5.68 6.53 -19.57
C ASN A 61 5.61 5.90 -18.17
N LYS A 62 6.05 6.61 -17.12
CA LYS A 62 5.84 6.16 -15.74
C LYS A 62 4.35 6.16 -15.40
N PRO A 63 3.91 5.25 -14.50
CA PRO A 63 2.61 5.37 -13.87
C PRO A 63 2.43 6.75 -13.22
N VAL A 64 1.21 7.30 -13.33
CA VAL A 64 0.88 8.62 -12.76
C VAL A 64 0.96 8.61 -11.24
N TYR A 65 0.60 7.48 -10.62
CA TYR A 65 0.73 7.23 -9.19
C TYR A 65 0.73 5.71 -8.92
N GLY A 66 1.13 5.33 -7.71
CA GLY A 66 1.04 3.95 -7.21
C GLY A 66 0.13 3.82 -5.99
N ILE A 67 -0.31 2.60 -5.71
CA ILE A 67 -0.99 2.21 -4.46
C ILE A 67 -0.28 0.95 -3.95
N LEU A 68 0.40 1.08 -2.81
CA LEU A 68 1.00 -0.05 -2.08
C LEU A 68 -0.03 -0.60 -1.08
N LEU A 69 -0.11 -1.93 -1.00
CA LEU A 69 -0.94 -2.65 -0.04
C LEU A 69 -0.05 -3.47 0.89
N ASP A 70 0.09 -3.03 2.13
CA ASP A 70 0.83 -3.75 3.16
C ASP A 70 -0.04 -4.03 4.40
N MET A 71 0.02 -5.26 4.90
CA MET A 71 -0.74 -5.74 6.07
C MET A 71 -2.26 -5.45 6.04
N VAL A 72 -2.88 -5.40 4.86
CA VAL A 72 -4.30 -5.02 4.67
C VAL A 72 -5.35 -6.04 5.12
N GLY A 73 -4.94 -7.12 5.79
CA GLY A 73 -5.81 -8.24 6.14
C GLY A 73 -6.18 -8.33 7.62
N GLY A 74 -5.54 -7.56 8.49
CA GLY A 74 -5.67 -7.70 9.94
C GLY A 74 -7.10 -7.47 10.45
N ARG A 75 -7.48 -8.21 11.50
CA ARG A 75 -8.75 -7.97 12.22
C ARG A 75 -8.73 -6.57 12.84
N GLY A 76 -9.81 -5.82 12.62
CA GLY A 76 -9.95 -4.47 13.16
C GLY A 76 -8.97 -3.44 12.57
N ALA A 77 -8.32 -3.76 11.45
CA ALA A 77 -7.35 -2.89 10.81
C ALA A 77 -7.94 -1.51 10.50
N ARG A 78 -7.15 -0.47 10.80
CA ARG A 78 -7.48 0.93 10.51
C ARG A 78 -6.34 1.59 9.75
N PHE A 79 -6.63 1.97 8.51
CA PHE A 79 -5.70 2.60 7.59
C PHE A 79 -5.82 4.12 7.72
N HIS A 80 -4.74 4.75 8.18
CA HIS A 80 -4.64 6.19 8.33
C HIS A 80 -3.85 6.79 7.17
N TYR A 81 -3.83 8.10 7.03
CA TYR A 81 -2.92 8.77 6.10
C TYR A 81 -1.48 8.58 6.56
N GLU A 82 -0.80 7.56 6.04
CA GLU A 82 0.64 7.35 6.25
C GLU A 82 1.40 8.62 5.85
N LEU A 83 2.37 9.02 6.68
CA LEU A 83 2.90 10.39 6.64
C LEU A 83 3.63 10.70 5.32
N PHE A 84 4.47 9.79 4.82
CA PHE A 84 5.18 10.00 3.54
C PHE A 84 4.22 9.98 2.34
N SER A 85 3.20 9.13 2.38
CA SER A 85 2.11 9.08 1.40
C SER A 85 1.34 10.39 1.37
N GLN A 86 1.08 10.97 2.53
CA GLN A 86 0.37 12.25 2.64
C GLN A 86 1.23 13.43 2.18
N GLU A 87 2.53 13.38 2.43
CA GLU A 87 3.47 14.44 2.06
C GLU A 87 3.79 14.41 0.56
N TYR A 88 4.12 13.24 0.02
CA TYR A 88 4.68 13.10 -1.33
C TYR A 88 3.71 12.49 -2.36
N ALA A 89 2.62 11.86 -1.92
CA ALA A 89 1.59 11.26 -2.78
C ALA A 89 0.16 11.75 -2.46
N ARG A 90 0.02 12.97 -1.92
CA ARG A 90 -1.24 13.53 -1.39
C ARG A 90 -2.46 13.33 -2.30
N LEU A 91 -2.29 13.53 -3.61
CA LEU A 91 -3.40 13.39 -4.57
C LEU A 91 -3.89 11.94 -4.66
N ALA A 92 -2.98 10.96 -4.70
CA ALA A 92 -3.32 9.54 -4.70
C ALA A 92 -3.95 9.15 -3.35
N THR A 93 -3.34 9.55 -2.24
CA THR A 93 -3.84 9.28 -0.88
C THR A 93 -5.26 9.80 -0.68
N VAL A 94 -5.51 11.09 -0.94
CA VAL A 94 -6.85 11.68 -0.80
C VAL A 94 -7.86 11.01 -1.75
N LYS A 95 -7.45 10.64 -2.96
CA LYS A 95 -8.32 9.95 -3.92
C LYS A 95 -8.78 8.60 -3.38
N VAL A 96 -7.85 7.78 -2.89
CA VAL A 96 -8.16 6.45 -2.31
C VAL A 96 -9.12 6.56 -1.13
N TRP A 97 -8.82 7.43 -0.15
CA TRP A 97 -9.70 7.58 1.01
C TRP A 97 -11.06 8.20 0.67
N SER A 98 -11.11 9.12 -0.30
CA SER A 98 -12.38 9.70 -0.74
C SER A 98 -13.25 8.66 -1.45
N GLU A 99 -12.66 7.69 -2.14
CA GLU A 99 -13.39 6.59 -2.74
C GLU A 99 -13.87 5.59 -1.69
N ALA A 100 -13.01 5.24 -0.72
CA ALA A 100 -13.39 4.42 0.42
C ALA A 100 -14.60 4.98 1.18
N GLU A 101 -14.60 6.28 1.46
CA GLU A 101 -15.71 6.98 2.11
C GLU A 101 -17.02 6.84 1.32
N LYS A 102 -16.99 7.02 0.00
CA LYS A 102 -18.18 6.86 -0.87
C LYS A 102 -18.73 5.44 -0.88
N LEU A 103 -17.87 4.45 -0.70
CA LEU A 103 -18.25 3.04 -0.63
C LEU A 103 -18.72 2.61 0.77
N GLY A 104 -18.65 3.51 1.76
CA GLY A 104 -19.02 3.22 3.14
C GLY A 104 -17.92 2.53 3.95
N HIS A 105 -16.66 2.59 3.50
CA HIS A 105 -15.50 1.95 4.15
C HIS A 105 -14.77 2.89 5.14
N SER A 106 -15.43 3.95 5.61
CA SER A 106 -14.83 4.96 6.52
C SER A 106 -14.38 4.40 7.87
N ASP A 107 -14.90 3.24 8.29
CA ASP A 107 -14.45 2.55 9.51
C ASP A 107 -13.07 1.90 9.36
N TYR A 108 -12.66 1.61 8.11
CA TYR A 108 -11.33 1.09 7.76
C TYR A 108 -10.40 2.22 7.30
N PHE A 109 -10.89 3.16 6.50
CA PHE A 109 -10.11 4.25 5.92
C PHE A 109 -10.27 5.54 6.72
N ILE A 110 -9.44 5.70 7.74
CA ILE A 110 -9.51 6.79 8.71
C ILE A 110 -8.86 8.05 8.13
N ARG A 111 -9.60 9.17 8.10
CA ARG A 111 -9.11 10.45 7.54
C ARG A 111 -8.30 11.26 8.55
N GLU A 112 -7.38 10.59 9.23
CA GLU A 112 -6.46 11.16 10.21
C GLU A 112 -5.02 10.80 9.84
N LYS A 113 -4.04 11.55 10.36
CA LYS A 113 -2.63 11.29 10.08
C LYS A 113 -2.17 10.05 10.86
N GLY A 114 -1.52 9.12 10.18
CA GLY A 114 -0.81 7.99 10.78
C GLY A 114 0.66 8.32 11.05
N ALA A 115 1.44 7.27 11.29
CA ALA A 115 2.89 7.37 11.47
C ALA A 115 3.65 7.40 10.11
N PRO A 116 4.88 7.94 10.06
CA PRO A 116 5.79 7.72 8.94
C PRO A 116 6.29 6.28 8.92
N ILE A 117 6.11 5.59 7.80
CA ILE A 117 6.58 4.20 7.62
C ILE A 117 7.58 4.15 6.47
N THR A 118 8.78 3.64 6.73
CA THR A 118 9.70 3.23 5.65
C THR A 118 9.17 1.95 5.05
N ASP A 119 8.78 1.99 3.78
CA ASP A 119 8.21 0.87 3.03
C ASP A 119 8.43 1.13 1.52
N ASP A 120 8.09 0.17 0.65
CA ASP A 120 8.35 0.16 -0.79
C ASP A 120 7.84 1.44 -1.49
N HIS A 121 6.76 2.06 -1.00
CA HIS A 121 6.19 3.27 -1.59
C HIS A 121 7.14 4.47 -1.50
N VAL A 122 8.01 4.52 -0.48
CA VAL A 122 9.04 5.55 -0.35
C VAL A 122 10.03 5.45 -1.50
N VAL A 123 10.45 4.22 -1.84
CA VAL A 123 11.37 3.94 -2.95
C VAL A 123 10.74 4.34 -4.28
N LEU A 124 9.49 3.92 -4.54
CA LEU A 124 8.78 4.27 -5.77
C LEU A 124 8.56 5.78 -5.91
N THR A 125 8.24 6.45 -4.80
CA THR A 125 8.05 7.90 -4.77
C THR A 125 9.35 8.65 -5.07
N ARG A 126 10.48 8.22 -4.49
CA ARG A 126 11.81 8.75 -4.82
C ARG A 126 12.19 8.50 -6.28
N ALA A 127 11.73 7.39 -6.86
CA ALA A 127 11.88 7.08 -8.28
C ALA A 127 10.94 7.89 -9.21
N GLY A 128 10.11 8.78 -8.66
CA GLY A 128 9.23 9.69 -9.40
C GLY A 128 7.84 9.14 -9.68
N ILE A 129 7.39 8.11 -8.95
CA ILE A 129 6.01 7.60 -8.99
C ILE A 129 5.38 7.87 -7.62
N PRO A 130 4.60 8.95 -7.44
CA PRO A 130 3.93 9.25 -6.18
C PRO A 130 3.06 8.07 -5.74
N THR A 131 3.44 7.39 -4.65
CA THR A 131 2.81 6.13 -4.24
C THR A 131 2.20 6.28 -2.85
N THR A 132 0.92 5.96 -2.71
CA THR A 132 0.22 5.93 -1.42
C THR A 132 0.31 4.55 -0.80
N ASN A 133 0.52 4.46 0.52
CA ASN A 133 0.56 3.22 1.25
C ASN A 133 -0.74 3.02 2.06
N ILE A 134 -1.42 1.89 1.83
CA ILE A 134 -2.54 1.43 2.64
C ILE A 134 -1.99 0.44 3.65
N ILE A 135 -1.69 0.93 4.85
CA ILE A 135 -1.08 0.19 5.95
C ILE A 135 -1.64 0.65 7.30
N GLU A 136 -1.72 -0.25 8.28
CA GLU A 136 -2.06 0.07 9.67
C GLU A 136 -0.80 0.53 10.42
N SER A 137 -0.76 1.80 10.86
CA SER A 137 0.45 2.40 11.46
C SER A 137 0.27 3.02 12.84
N ILE A 138 -0.96 3.07 13.36
CA ILE A 138 -1.30 3.60 14.68
C ILE A 138 -2.42 2.78 15.33
N ASN A 139 -2.21 1.48 15.43
CA ASN A 139 -3.14 0.57 16.08
C ASN A 139 -3.41 1.01 17.53
N SER A 140 -4.66 0.91 17.98
CA SER A 140 -5.08 1.42 19.29
C SER A 140 -4.41 0.73 20.48
N GLU A 141 -3.98 -0.52 20.31
CA GLU A 141 -3.38 -1.32 21.38
C GLU A 141 -1.86 -1.15 21.43
N THR A 142 -1.20 -1.22 20.28
CA THR A 142 0.27 -1.17 20.18
C THR A 142 0.81 0.24 19.99
N GLN A 143 -0.05 1.20 19.64
CA GLN A 143 0.32 2.55 19.18
C GLN A 143 1.26 2.53 17.96
N SER A 144 1.28 1.43 17.21
CA SER A 144 2.15 1.14 16.07
C SER A 144 1.44 0.20 15.08
N PHE A 145 2.10 -0.83 14.57
CA PHE A 145 1.54 -1.86 13.70
C PHE A 145 0.52 -2.77 14.40
N ASN A 146 -0.18 -3.59 13.63
CA ASN A 146 -1.06 -4.64 14.13
C ASN A 146 -0.39 -5.50 15.22
N PRO A 147 -1.08 -5.94 16.29
CA PRO A 147 -0.50 -6.79 17.33
C PRO A 147 0.18 -8.08 16.85
N THR A 148 -0.18 -8.58 15.66
CA THR A 148 0.43 -9.79 15.10
C THR A 148 1.73 -9.54 14.34
N TRP A 149 2.09 -8.29 14.05
CA TRP A 149 3.25 -7.92 13.26
C TRP A 149 4.55 -8.49 13.84
N HIS A 150 5.32 -9.20 12.99
CA HIS A 150 6.58 -9.88 13.36
C HIS A 150 6.43 -10.87 14.53
N THR A 151 5.27 -11.51 14.65
CA THR A 151 5.00 -12.56 15.65
C THR A 151 4.62 -13.88 14.98
N LEU A 152 4.61 -14.96 15.77
CA LEU A 152 4.07 -16.25 15.34
C LEU A 152 2.54 -16.25 15.20
N ASP A 153 1.87 -15.19 15.65
CA ASP A 153 0.42 -15.05 15.56
C ASP A 153 -0.03 -14.43 14.22
N ASP A 154 0.88 -13.98 13.36
CA ASP A 154 0.53 -13.56 11.98
C ASP A 154 0.16 -14.78 11.13
N THR A 155 -1.09 -15.19 11.28
CA THR A 155 -1.65 -16.41 10.71
C THR A 155 -3.05 -16.15 10.19
N MET A 156 -3.59 -17.10 9.43
CA MET A 156 -4.95 -17.02 8.88
C MET A 156 -6.05 -16.82 9.93
N ALA A 157 -5.81 -17.13 11.21
CA ALA A 157 -6.77 -16.88 12.28
C ALA A 157 -7.00 -15.37 12.53
N ASN A 158 -6.00 -14.54 12.22
CA ASN A 158 -6.02 -13.09 12.43
C ASN A 158 -6.32 -12.30 11.16
N ILE A 159 -6.76 -12.98 10.10
CA ILE A 159 -7.22 -12.35 8.86
C ILE A 159 -8.73 -12.11 8.89
N ASP A 160 -9.15 -10.91 8.54
CA ASP A 160 -10.55 -10.51 8.39
C ASP A 160 -10.92 -10.29 6.92
N ARG A 161 -11.96 -11.00 6.46
CA ARG A 161 -12.50 -10.86 5.11
C ARG A 161 -13.09 -9.48 4.87
N ALA A 162 -13.62 -8.82 5.91
CA ALA A 162 -14.21 -7.50 5.76
C ALA A 162 -13.14 -6.43 5.49
N SER A 163 -11.99 -6.50 6.17
CA SER A 163 -10.81 -5.66 5.87
C SER A 163 -10.31 -5.86 4.43
N LEU A 164 -10.10 -7.12 4.02
CA LEU A 164 -9.69 -7.45 2.65
C LEU A 164 -10.68 -6.94 1.59
N LYS A 165 -11.99 -7.06 1.88
CA LYS A 165 -13.05 -6.55 1.00
C LYS A 165 -13.02 -5.03 0.89
N ALA A 166 -12.91 -4.31 2.02
CA ALA A 166 -12.87 -2.86 2.03
C ALA A 166 -11.70 -2.30 1.21
N VAL A 167 -10.52 -2.90 1.33
CA VAL A 167 -9.35 -2.51 0.53
C VAL A 167 -9.53 -2.87 -0.94
N GLY A 168 -9.94 -4.11 -1.25
CA GLY A 168 -10.13 -4.57 -2.63
C GLY A 168 -11.17 -3.75 -3.40
N GLU A 169 -12.34 -3.49 -2.81
CA GLU A 169 -13.40 -2.70 -3.44
C GLU A 169 -12.98 -1.24 -3.65
N THR A 170 -12.31 -0.63 -2.67
CA THR A 170 -11.78 0.74 -2.78
C THR A 170 -10.81 0.85 -3.94
N VAL A 171 -9.78 -0.01 -3.99
CA VAL A 171 -8.75 0.05 -5.03
C VAL A 171 -9.34 -0.23 -6.42
N LEU A 172 -10.21 -1.21 -6.56
CA LEU A 172 -10.90 -1.47 -7.83
C LEU A 172 -11.70 -0.26 -8.30
N ASN A 173 -12.48 0.37 -7.41
CA ASN A 173 -13.27 1.53 -7.78
C ASN A 173 -12.41 2.73 -8.17
N VAL A 174 -11.29 2.96 -7.49
CA VAL A 174 -10.32 3.98 -7.90
C VAL A 174 -9.85 3.71 -9.33
N VAL A 175 -9.33 2.50 -9.59
CA VAL A 175 -8.81 2.10 -10.91
C VAL A 175 -9.86 2.23 -12.02
N TYR A 176 -11.08 1.73 -11.80
CA TYR A 176 -12.15 1.78 -12.82
C TYR A 176 -12.69 3.19 -13.08
N LYS A 177 -12.47 4.14 -12.18
CA LYS A 177 -12.93 5.53 -12.35
C LYS A 177 -11.85 6.44 -12.96
N GLU A 178 -10.62 5.97 -13.10
CA GLU A 178 -9.56 6.71 -13.76
C GLU A 178 -9.84 6.92 -15.26
N ARG A 179 -9.38 8.06 -15.77
CA ARG A 179 -9.49 8.43 -17.17
C ARG A 179 -8.10 8.79 -17.72
N PRO A 180 -7.81 8.48 -19.00
CA PRO A 180 -6.58 8.89 -19.67
C PRO A 180 -6.35 10.39 -19.68
#